data_AF-A0A7V9EXK7-F1
#
_entry.id   AF-A0A7V9EXK7-F1
#
_cell.length_a   1.000
_cell.length_b   1.000
_cell.length_c   1.000
_cell.angle_alpha   90.00
_cell.angle_beta   90.00
_cell.angle_gamma   90.00
#
_symmetry.space_group_name_H-M   'P 1'
#
loop_
_entity.id
_entity.type
_entity.pdbx_description
1 polymer ?
#
loop_
_entity_poly.entity_id
_entity_poly.type
_entity_poly.pdbx_seq_one_letter_code
_entity_poly.pdbx_strand_id
1 'polypeptide(L)'
;MRLRTTWVEPAYLETDASWCRPGGEPAGALANGGAFGAKVASVAPAIARRLANEHGRAVRVLLSREDTVRLGPKRPPLAAGVRADGTGSVHVVRTPGIADAIASVAPDFEVMELDVPGPPTSGALRAAGWAEALILLAAVRGDQPVTVSSPAGAVATVEIDDHRVRVRVDCGNPLDEVVLRSYCVGAAHMALSWVRREGIAVDDAGVVGDLTIRSFGILRAAETPEVDVEVVASDRPPVNGSDAVFAAVAAAEWMRHGCPERWPTDR
;
A
#
# COMPACT_ATOMS: atom_id res chain seq x y z
N MET A 1 -9.03 3.97 19.99
CA MET A 1 -8.86 4.72 18.72
C MET A 1 -9.81 4.16 17.67
N ARG A 2 -10.27 4.98 16.71
CA ARG A 2 -11.13 4.57 15.60
C ARG A 2 -10.56 5.09 14.27
N LEU A 3 -10.61 4.27 13.23
CA LEU A 3 -10.12 4.60 11.89
C LEU A 3 -11.09 4.10 10.82
N ARG A 4 -11.35 4.91 9.81
CA ARG A 4 -12.08 4.57 8.60
C ARG A 4 -11.32 5.07 7.39
N THR A 5 -10.93 4.14 6.52
CA THR A 5 -10.24 4.41 5.26
C THR A 5 -11.21 4.37 4.08
N THR A 6 -10.72 4.75 2.90
CA THR A 6 -11.45 4.71 1.63
C THR A 6 -10.69 3.83 0.63
N TRP A 7 -11.30 3.57 -0.52
CA TRP A 7 -10.64 2.95 -1.67
C TRP A 7 -9.42 3.78 -2.08
N VAL A 8 -8.28 3.12 -2.28
CA VAL A 8 -7.04 3.77 -2.74
C VAL A 8 -6.48 3.05 -3.95
N GLU A 9 -6.10 3.84 -4.96
CA GLU A 9 -5.46 3.38 -6.19
C GLU A 9 -3.94 3.31 -5.99
N PRO A 10 -3.28 2.17 -6.28
CA PRO A 10 -1.82 2.02 -6.18
C PRO A 10 -1.02 3.00 -7.05
N ALA A 11 -1.61 3.51 -8.14
CA ALA A 11 -1.14 4.66 -8.90
C ALA A 11 0.30 4.58 -9.44
N TYR A 12 0.81 3.37 -9.71
CA TYR A 12 2.10 3.17 -10.36
C TYR A 12 2.13 3.87 -11.72
N LEU A 13 3.26 4.52 -12.05
CA LEU A 13 3.38 5.40 -13.20
C LEU A 13 3.37 4.67 -14.54
N GLU A 14 4.09 3.56 -14.66
CA GLU A 14 4.06 2.73 -15.87
C GLU A 14 2.84 1.82 -15.84
N THR A 15 1.90 1.98 -16.78
CA THR A 15 0.72 1.10 -16.85
C THR A 15 1.10 -0.35 -17.20
N ASP A 16 0.16 -1.25 -16.98
CA ASP A 16 0.32 -2.66 -17.29
C ASP A 16 0.59 -2.85 -18.79
N ALA A 17 1.67 -3.55 -19.07
CA ALA A 17 2.05 -3.91 -20.42
C ALA A 17 2.58 -5.34 -20.42
N SER A 18 2.29 -6.07 -21.48
CA SER A 18 2.81 -7.41 -21.71
C SER A 18 2.88 -7.68 -23.21
N TRP A 19 3.73 -8.61 -23.61
CA TRP A 19 3.78 -9.11 -24.97
C TRP A 19 3.95 -10.61 -25.00
N CYS A 20 3.51 -11.24 -26.10
CA CYS A 20 3.61 -12.68 -26.29
C CYS A 20 3.83 -13.02 -27.77
N ARG A 21 4.54 -14.12 -28.04
CA ARG A 21 4.57 -14.79 -29.35
C ARG A 21 3.48 -15.88 -29.41
N PRO A 22 3.03 -16.31 -30.60
CA PRO A 22 2.15 -17.46 -30.72
C PRO A 22 2.78 -18.70 -30.07
N GLY A 23 2.02 -19.42 -29.26
CA GLY A 23 2.47 -20.62 -28.54
C GLY A 23 3.51 -20.38 -27.43
N GLY A 24 3.84 -19.13 -27.11
CA GLY A 24 4.82 -18.77 -26.08
C GLY A 24 4.21 -18.42 -24.72
N GLU A 25 5.09 -18.19 -23.75
CA GLU A 25 4.73 -17.59 -22.46
C GLU A 25 4.79 -16.05 -22.54
N PRO A 26 3.79 -15.34 -21.99
CA PRO A 26 3.76 -13.89 -22.03
C PRO A 26 4.76 -13.28 -21.04
N ALA A 27 5.31 -12.11 -21.38
CA ALA A 27 6.11 -11.34 -20.45
C ALA A 27 5.26 -10.88 -19.24
N GLY A 28 5.75 -11.07 -18.02
CA GLY A 28 5.04 -10.67 -16.80
C GLY A 28 4.99 -9.15 -16.62
N ALA A 29 3.84 -8.62 -16.20
CA ALA A 29 3.67 -7.19 -15.92
C ALA A 29 4.45 -6.72 -14.66
N LEU A 30 4.91 -7.66 -13.82
CA LEU A 30 5.69 -7.34 -12.61
C LEU A 30 7.05 -6.69 -12.91
N ALA A 31 7.60 -6.91 -14.11
CA ALA A 31 8.86 -6.29 -14.52
C ALA A 31 8.70 -4.83 -14.94
N ASN A 32 7.47 -4.35 -15.08
CA ASN A 32 7.16 -2.96 -15.42
C ASN A 32 7.42 -2.06 -14.21
N GLY A 33 7.76 -0.79 -14.47
CA GLY A 33 8.07 0.24 -13.48
C GLY A 33 6.97 0.49 -12.46
N GLY A 34 7.20 0.03 -11.24
CA GLY A 34 6.27 0.15 -10.12
C GLY A 34 5.08 -0.80 -10.21
N ALA A 35 4.71 -1.38 -9.08
CA ALA A 35 3.55 -2.26 -8.98
C ALA A 35 2.83 -2.09 -7.64
N PHE A 36 3.56 -1.87 -6.56
CA PHE A 36 3.04 -1.79 -5.19
C PHE A 36 2.11 -2.96 -4.83
N GLY A 37 2.34 -4.14 -5.44
CA GLY A 37 1.53 -5.35 -5.31
C GLY A 37 0.44 -5.55 -6.37
N ALA A 38 0.05 -4.51 -7.10
CA ALA A 38 -1.13 -4.52 -7.95
C ALA A 38 -0.97 -5.35 -9.23
N LYS A 39 0.24 -5.34 -9.81
CA LYS A 39 0.53 -6.01 -11.10
C LYS A 39 0.64 -7.55 -10.99
N VAL A 40 0.55 -8.11 -9.79
CA VAL A 40 0.46 -9.57 -9.59
C VAL A 40 -0.79 -10.12 -10.29
N ALA A 41 -1.89 -9.35 -10.28
CA ALA A 41 -3.17 -9.72 -10.85
C ALA A 41 -3.43 -9.11 -12.25
N SER A 42 -2.38 -8.62 -12.94
CA SER A 42 -2.54 -7.95 -14.23
C SER A 42 -3.19 -8.85 -15.27
N VAL A 43 -4.18 -8.33 -16.00
CA VAL A 43 -4.84 -9.05 -17.11
C VAL A 43 -4.01 -9.04 -18.40
N ALA A 44 -3.04 -8.13 -18.52
CA ALA A 44 -2.30 -7.91 -19.77
C ALA A 44 -1.60 -9.16 -20.32
N PRO A 45 -0.94 -10.02 -19.50
CA PRO A 45 -0.26 -11.22 -20.00
C PRO A 45 -1.20 -12.22 -20.67
N ALA A 46 -2.37 -12.49 -20.06
CA ALA A 46 -3.34 -13.42 -20.61
C ALA A 46 -3.93 -12.92 -21.93
N ILE A 47 -4.22 -11.62 -22.02
CA ILE A 47 -4.72 -10.98 -23.25
C ILE A 47 -3.65 -11.04 -24.35
N ALA A 48 -2.39 -10.73 -24.03
CA ALA A 48 -1.29 -10.78 -25.00
C ALA A 48 -1.12 -12.17 -25.60
N ARG A 49 -1.16 -13.23 -24.75
CA ARG A 49 -1.09 -14.62 -25.21
C ARG A 49 -2.27 -14.99 -26.11
N ARG A 50 -3.50 -14.66 -25.68
CA ARG A 50 -4.72 -14.97 -26.46
C ARG A 50 -4.67 -14.34 -27.85
N LEU A 51 -4.37 -13.03 -27.92
CA LEU A 51 -4.32 -12.31 -29.18
C LEU A 51 -3.15 -12.76 -30.07
N ALA A 52 -2.00 -13.12 -29.49
CA ALA A 52 -0.89 -13.66 -30.25
C ALA A 52 -1.25 -14.99 -30.93
N ASN A 53 -1.94 -15.89 -30.21
CA ASN A 53 -2.41 -17.15 -30.75
C ASN A 53 -3.49 -16.95 -31.82
N GLU A 54 -4.45 -16.07 -31.57
CA GLU A 54 -5.56 -15.76 -32.50
C GLU A 54 -5.06 -15.21 -33.84
N HIS A 55 -4.04 -14.34 -33.81
CA HIS A 55 -3.54 -13.66 -35.01
C HIS A 55 -2.28 -14.29 -35.62
N GLY A 56 -1.74 -15.36 -35.03
CA GLY A 56 -0.54 -16.03 -35.52
C GLY A 56 0.71 -15.13 -35.59
N ARG A 57 0.76 -14.06 -34.79
CA ARG A 57 1.90 -13.11 -34.74
C ARG A 57 2.15 -12.61 -33.33
N ALA A 58 3.33 -12.04 -33.08
CA ALA A 58 3.61 -11.43 -31.80
C ALA A 58 2.66 -10.24 -31.54
N VAL A 59 2.11 -10.16 -30.32
CA VAL A 59 1.21 -9.09 -29.90
C VAL A 59 1.73 -8.46 -28.61
N ARG A 60 1.67 -7.13 -28.55
CA ARG A 60 1.87 -6.33 -27.34
C ARG A 60 0.54 -5.74 -26.89
N VAL A 61 0.21 -5.94 -25.63
CA VAL A 61 -0.91 -5.30 -24.92
C VAL A 61 -0.34 -4.23 -24.02
N LEU A 62 -0.93 -3.05 -24.07
CA LEU A 62 -0.65 -1.93 -23.18
C LEU A 62 -2.00 -1.40 -22.69
N LEU A 63 -2.22 -1.44 -21.38
CA LEU A 63 -3.43 -0.88 -20.79
C LEU A 63 -3.34 0.64 -20.81
N SER A 64 -4.48 1.28 -21.13
CA SER A 64 -4.65 2.70 -20.86
C SER A 64 -4.63 2.94 -19.34
N ARG A 65 -4.41 4.19 -18.91
CA ARG A 65 -4.53 4.52 -17.49
C ARG A 65 -5.92 4.17 -16.95
N GLU A 66 -6.97 4.43 -17.72
CA GLU A 66 -8.34 4.12 -17.33
C GLU A 66 -8.55 2.61 -17.14
N ASP A 67 -8.02 1.79 -18.06
CA ASP A 67 -8.11 0.33 -17.94
C ASP A 67 -7.31 -0.19 -16.74
N THR A 68 -6.09 0.32 -16.51
CA THR A 68 -5.30 0.00 -15.31
C THR A 68 -6.10 0.29 -14.03
N VAL A 69 -6.80 1.43 -13.96
CA VAL A 69 -7.58 1.81 -12.79
C VAL A 69 -8.87 1.00 -12.66
N ARG A 70 -9.57 0.72 -13.76
CA ARG A 70 -10.84 -0.02 -13.72
C ARG A 70 -10.65 -1.51 -13.46
N LEU A 71 -9.58 -2.09 -14.01
CA LEU A 71 -9.32 -3.54 -13.95
C LEU A 71 -8.36 -3.91 -12.81
N GLY A 72 -7.51 -2.99 -12.37
CA GLY A 72 -6.52 -3.23 -11.33
C GLY A 72 -7.11 -3.21 -9.92
N PRO A 73 -6.53 -3.98 -8.98
CA PRO A 73 -7.03 -4.02 -7.61
C PRO A 73 -6.74 -2.72 -6.85
N LYS A 74 -7.59 -2.43 -5.86
CA LYS A 74 -7.45 -1.33 -4.90
C LYS A 74 -7.10 -1.84 -3.51
N ARG A 75 -6.55 -0.95 -2.68
CA ARG A 75 -6.42 -1.23 -1.24
C ARG A 75 -7.83 -1.32 -0.66
N PRO A 76 -8.19 -2.39 0.07
CA PRO A 76 -9.54 -2.54 0.60
C PRO A 76 -9.81 -1.45 1.64
N PRO A 77 -10.93 -0.71 1.55
CA PRO A 77 -11.33 0.18 2.64
C PRO A 77 -11.71 -0.65 3.86
N LEU A 78 -11.49 -0.06 5.03
CA LEU A 78 -11.88 -0.65 6.30
C LEU A 78 -12.38 0.41 7.28
N ALA A 79 -13.16 -0.06 8.25
CA ALA A 79 -13.52 0.67 9.45
C ALA A 79 -13.12 -0.19 10.65
N ALA A 80 -12.33 0.36 11.56
CA ALA A 80 -11.77 -0.37 12.67
C ALA A 80 -11.73 0.46 13.95
N GLY A 81 -11.81 -0.25 15.08
CA GLY A 81 -11.70 0.32 16.42
C GLY A 81 -10.80 -0.53 17.29
N VAL A 82 -10.00 0.11 18.13
CA VAL A 82 -9.10 -0.56 19.08
C VAL A 82 -9.23 0.08 20.47
N ARG A 83 -9.19 -0.76 21.51
CA ARG A 83 -9.22 -0.38 22.92
C ARG A 83 -7.81 -0.25 23.49
N ALA A 84 -7.71 0.32 24.68
CA ALA A 84 -6.42 0.51 25.37
C ALA A 84 -5.71 -0.81 25.71
N ASP A 85 -6.47 -1.90 25.86
CA ASP A 85 -5.93 -3.24 26.13
C ASP A 85 -5.43 -3.96 24.87
N GLY A 86 -5.48 -3.32 23.70
CA GLY A 86 -5.04 -3.90 22.43
C GLY A 86 -6.11 -4.74 21.71
N THR A 87 -7.28 -4.97 22.31
CA THR A 87 -8.39 -5.65 21.64
C THR A 87 -9.12 -4.72 20.68
N GLY A 88 -9.65 -5.26 19.58
CA GLY A 88 -10.30 -4.43 18.56
C GLY A 88 -11.27 -5.18 17.67
N SER A 89 -11.88 -4.45 16.75
CA SER A 89 -12.66 -5.02 15.66
C SER A 89 -12.39 -4.28 14.35
N VAL A 90 -12.47 -5.01 13.24
CA VAL A 90 -12.21 -4.51 11.88
C VAL A 90 -13.32 -4.98 10.96
N HIS A 91 -14.04 -4.04 10.36
CA HIS A 91 -14.88 -4.30 9.20
C HIS A 91 -14.09 -3.95 7.96
N VAL A 92 -13.84 -4.92 7.09
CA VAL A 92 -13.02 -4.74 5.88
C VAL A 92 -13.74 -5.33 4.68
N VAL A 93 -13.54 -4.73 3.49
CA VAL A 93 -14.04 -5.33 2.25
C VAL A 93 -13.42 -6.70 2.05
N ARG A 94 -14.26 -7.70 1.77
CA ARG A 94 -13.87 -9.09 1.54
C ARG A 94 -12.74 -9.15 0.52
N THR A 95 -11.59 -9.65 0.95
CA THR A 95 -10.35 -9.61 0.16
C THR A 95 -9.53 -10.84 0.51
N PRO A 96 -9.15 -11.70 -0.46
CA PRO A 96 -8.39 -12.92 -0.17
C PRO A 96 -7.13 -12.64 0.67
N GLY A 97 -7.02 -13.34 1.81
CA GLY A 97 -5.89 -13.27 2.74
C GLY A 97 -5.85 -12.04 3.66
N ILE A 98 -6.84 -11.13 3.62
CA ILE A 98 -6.79 -9.89 4.41
C ILE A 98 -6.95 -10.15 5.91
N ALA A 99 -7.80 -11.11 6.29
CA ALA A 99 -8.01 -11.48 7.70
C ALA A 99 -6.73 -12.06 8.30
N ASP A 100 -6.05 -12.97 7.59
CA ASP A 100 -4.77 -13.55 8.01
C ASP A 100 -3.68 -12.47 8.14
N ALA A 101 -3.63 -11.52 7.20
CA ALA A 101 -2.70 -10.40 7.26
C ALA A 101 -2.92 -9.56 8.54
N ILE A 102 -4.18 -9.20 8.85
CA ILE A 102 -4.51 -8.46 10.08
C ILE A 102 -4.16 -9.28 11.33
N ALA A 103 -4.59 -10.54 11.39
CA ALA A 103 -4.37 -11.43 12.53
C ALA A 103 -2.87 -11.68 12.81
N SER A 104 -2.01 -11.61 11.78
CA SER A 104 -0.56 -11.78 11.94
C SER A 104 0.10 -10.73 12.84
N VAL A 105 -0.54 -9.56 13.00
CA VAL A 105 -0.02 -8.44 13.82
C VAL A 105 -0.96 -8.01 14.94
N ALA A 106 -2.24 -8.36 14.82
CA ALA A 106 -3.29 -8.02 15.78
C ALA A 106 -4.21 -9.24 15.99
N PRO A 107 -3.74 -10.31 16.65
CA PRO A 107 -4.53 -11.53 16.84
C PRO A 107 -5.78 -11.32 17.69
N ASP A 108 -5.82 -10.27 18.51
CA ASP A 108 -6.96 -9.90 19.37
C ASP A 108 -7.99 -8.99 18.65
N PHE A 109 -7.88 -8.85 17.34
CA PHE A 109 -8.87 -8.14 16.52
C PHE A 109 -9.91 -9.12 15.98
N GLU A 110 -11.19 -8.83 16.21
CA GLU A 110 -12.28 -9.48 15.50
C GLU A 110 -12.38 -8.92 14.07
N VAL A 111 -12.19 -9.76 13.05
CA VAL A 111 -12.22 -9.34 11.64
C VAL A 111 -13.50 -9.79 10.96
N MET A 112 -14.26 -8.83 10.42
CA MET A 112 -15.48 -9.05 9.66
C MET A 112 -15.29 -8.63 8.20
N GLU A 113 -15.31 -9.62 7.31
CA GLU A 113 -15.23 -9.40 5.87
C GLU A 113 -16.61 -9.18 5.26
N LEU A 114 -16.79 -8.02 4.61
CA LEU A 114 -18.04 -7.55 4.06
C LEU A 114 -17.99 -7.49 2.53
N ASP A 115 -19.07 -7.90 1.88
CA ASP A 115 -19.25 -7.68 0.45
C ASP A 115 -19.81 -6.27 0.22
N VAL A 116 -19.02 -5.43 -0.46
CA VAL A 116 -19.36 -4.03 -0.75
C VAL A 116 -19.19 -3.81 -2.25
N PRO A 117 -20.16 -3.19 -2.95
CA PRO A 117 -19.96 -2.78 -4.34
C PRO A 117 -18.70 -1.94 -4.49
N GLY A 118 -17.80 -2.35 -5.37
CA GLY A 118 -16.54 -1.67 -5.55
C GLY A 118 -15.60 -2.36 -6.54
N PRO A 119 -14.48 -1.71 -6.85
CA PRO A 119 -13.44 -2.31 -7.66
C PRO A 119 -12.82 -3.53 -6.97
N PRO A 120 -12.14 -4.43 -7.71
CA PRO A 120 -11.42 -5.54 -7.11
C PRO A 120 -10.45 -5.06 -6.02
N THR A 121 -10.26 -5.86 -4.98
CA THR A 121 -9.28 -5.62 -3.90
C THR A 121 -8.16 -6.64 -3.92
N SER A 122 -7.04 -6.33 -3.28
CA SER A 122 -5.94 -7.29 -3.12
C SER A 122 -5.16 -7.09 -1.82
N GLY A 123 -4.94 -8.17 -1.09
CA GLY A 123 -4.01 -8.22 0.04
C GLY A 123 -2.54 -8.17 -0.36
N ALA A 124 -2.21 -8.34 -1.65
CA ALA A 124 -0.84 -8.23 -2.15
C ALA A 124 -0.35 -6.77 -2.21
N LEU A 125 -1.26 -5.80 -2.13
CA LEU A 125 -0.88 -4.39 -2.09
C LEU A 125 -0.03 -4.10 -0.86
N ARG A 126 0.97 -3.21 -1.02
CA ARG A 126 1.93 -2.87 0.04
C ARG A 126 1.23 -2.77 1.38
N ALA A 127 1.60 -3.66 2.29
CA ALA A 127 1.14 -3.68 3.67
C ALA A 127 -0.39 -3.67 3.89
N ALA A 128 -1.19 -4.19 2.96
CA ALA A 128 -2.64 -4.16 3.06
C ALA A 128 -3.15 -4.95 4.28
N GLY A 129 -4.03 -4.33 5.07
CA GLY A 129 -4.63 -4.92 6.26
C GLY A 129 -3.76 -4.79 7.51
N TRP A 130 -2.52 -5.28 7.45
CA TRP A 130 -1.65 -5.26 8.64
C TRP A 130 -1.11 -3.86 8.97
N ALA A 131 -0.93 -2.97 7.98
CA ALA A 131 -0.52 -1.60 8.27
C ALA A 131 -1.57 -0.87 9.12
N GLU A 132 -2.85 -0.91 8.74
CA GLU A 132 -3.93 -0.26 9.49
C GLU A 132 -4.02 -0.77 10.93
N ALA A 133 -3.87 -2.09 11.12
CA ALA A 133 -3.87 -2.68 12.44
C ALA A 133 -2.71 -2.15 13.31
N LEU A 134 -1.49 -2.11 12.75
CA LEU A 134 -0.32 -1.57 13.45
C LEU A 134 -0.41 -0.05 13.70
N ILE A 135 -1.01 0.70 12.78
CA ILE A 135 -1.28 2.13 12.94
C ILE A 135 -2.22 2.37 14.13
N LEU A 136 -3.30 1.60 14.22
CA LEU A 136 -4.24 1.66 15.34
C LEU A 136 -3.59 1.31 16.67
N LEU A 137 -2.80 0.22 16.71
CA LEU A 137 -2.08 -0.21 17.90
C LEU A 137 -1.01 0.81 18.33
N ALA A 138 -0.28 1.42 17.38
CA ALA A 138 0.68 2.48 17.65
C ALA A 138 0.00 3.72 18.25
N ALA A 139 -1.13 4.13 17.68
CA ALA A 139 -1.89 5.27 18.19
C ALA A 139 -2.46 5.05 19.61
N VAL A 140 -2.81 3.81 19.97
CA VAL A 140 -3.20 3.46 21.35
C VAL A 140 -2.04 3.55 22.33
N ARG A 141 -0.85 3.08 21.94
CA ARG A 141 0.35 3.19 22.78
C ARG A 141 0.72 4.65 23.02
N GLY A 142 0.61 5.49 21.98
CA GLY A 142 0.90 6.92 22.09
C GLY A 142 2.41 7.25 22.12
N ASP A 143 3.28 6.27 21.88
CA ASP A 143 4.73 6.44 21.94
C ASP A 143 5.25 7.38 20.85
N GLN A 144 6.25 8.19 21.21
CA GLN A 144 7.04 9.00 20.29
C GLN A 144 8.53 8.82 20.61
N PRO A 145 9.39 8.52 19.61
CA PRO A 145 9.07 8.28 18.20
C PRO A 145 8.23 7.00 17.99
N VAL A 146 7.44 6.97 16.92
CA VAL A 146 6.58 5.82 16.60
C VAL A 146 7.43 4.65 16.12
N THR A 147 7.25 3.47 16.72
CA THR A 147 7.95 2.25 16.31
C THR A 147 6.95 1.17 15.85
N VAL A 148 7.25 0.57 14.70
CA VAL A 148 6.46 -0.51 14.07
C VAL A 148 7.38 -1.66 13.69
N SER A 149 6.94 -2.89 14.01
CA SER A 149 7.56 -4.14 13.56
C SER A 149 6.68 -4.81 12.52
N SER A 150 7.21 -5.02 11.32
CA SER A 150 6.50 -5.74 10.24
C SER A 150 6.41 -7.25 10.53
N PRO A 151 5.45 -7.97 9.91
CA PRO A 151 5.36 -9.43 9.99
C PRO A 151 6.66 -10.16 9.57
N ALA A 152 7.41 -9.56 8.64
CA ALA A 152 8.68 -10.11 8.16
C ALA A 152 9.86 -9.84 9.10
N GLY A 153 9.66 -9.11 10.21
CA GLY A 153 10.69 -8.85 11.22
C GLY A 153 11.57 -7.62 10.95
N ALA A 154 11.20 -6.75 10.00
CA ALA A 154 11.80 -5.42 9.92
C ALA A 154 11.18 -4.48 10.96
N VAL A 155 11.99 -3.60 11.54
CA VAL A 155 11.57 -2.60 12.52
C VAL A 155 11.85 -1.22 11.96
N ALA A 156 10.87 -0.32 12.03
CA ALA A 156 11.03 1.08 11.68
C ALA A 156 10.64 1.97 12.86
N THR A 157 11.48 2.95 13.17
CA THR A 157 11.22 4.00 14.15
C THR A 157 11.18 5.34 13.41
N VAL A 158 10.11 6.11 13.61
CA VAL A 158 9.82 7.33 12.84
C VAL A 158 9.48 8.49 13.77
N GLU A 159 10.08 9.64 13.47
CA GLU A 159 9.74 10.94 14.04
C GLU A 159 9.40 11.89 12.88
N ILE A 160 8.33 12.66 13.01
CA ILE A 160 7.90 13.65 12.00
C ILE A 160 7.81 15.02 12.65
N ASP A 161 8.60 15.96 12.13
CA ASP A 161 8.52 17.39 12.44
C ASP A 161 7.97 18.18 11.24
N ASP A 162 7.89 19.51 11.34
CA ASP A 162 7.28 20.36 10.29
C ASP A 162 8.04 20.38 8.96
N HIS A 163 9.29 19.90 8.95
CA HIS A 163 10.16 19.99 7.78
C HIS A 163 10.71 18.62 7.34
N ARG A 164 10.67 17.63 8.24
CA ARG A 164 11.43 16.40 8.07
C ARG A 164 10.73 15.17 8.62
N VAL A 165 10.92 14.05 7.93
CA VAL A 165 10.60 12.70 8.39
C VAL A 165 11.93 12.00 8.66
N ARG A 166 12.20 11.69 9.93
CA ARG A 166 13.39 10.92 10.32
C ARG A 166 12.99 9.46 10.47
N VAL A 167 13.65 8.59 9.71
CA VAL A 167 13.40 7.16 9.67
C VAL A 167 14.65 6.43 10.12
N ARG A 168 14.52 5.57 11.13
CA ARG A 168 15.51 4.53 11.45
C ARG A 168 14.92 3.19 11.07
N VAL A 169 15.61 2.40 10.26
CA VAL A 169 15.12 1.10 9.77
C VAL A 169 16.13 0.00 10.04
N ASP A 170 15.71 -1.05 10.76
CA ASP A 170 16.42 -2.31 10.89
C ASP A 170 15.70 -3.38 10.07
N CYS A 171 16.32 -3.81 8.97
CA CYS A 171 15.79 -4.85 8.10
C CYS A 171 16.81 -5.96 7.81
N GLY A 172 17.77 -6.18 8.72
CA GLY A 172 18.92 -7.05 8.46
C GLY A 172 19.98 -6.38 7.56
N ASN A 173 20.92 -7.17 7.05
CA ASN A 173 22.01 -6.72 6.17
C ASN A 173 21.48 -6.47 4.75
N PRO A 174 21.25 -5.22 4.32
CA PRO A 174 20.64 -4.94 3.02
C PRO A 174 21.53 -5.40 1.87
N LEU A 175 20.90 -5.85 0.78
CA LEU A 175 21.62 -6.19 -0.45
C LEU A 175 22.28 -4.96 -1.10
N ASP A 176 21.61 -3.81 -1.00
CA ASP A 176 22.10 -2.52 -1.46
C ASP A 176 21.44 -1.42 -0.61
N GLU A 177 22.26 -0.65 0.10
CA GLU A 177 21.76 0.40 1.02
C GLU A 177 21.14 1.59 0.27
N VAL A 178 21.65 1.92 -0.92
CA VAL A 178 21.13 3.03 -1.74
C VAL A 178 19.72 2.68 -2.23
N VAL A 179 19.53 1.46 -2.70
CA VAL A 179 18.21 0.94 -3.11
C VAL A 179 17.25 0.92 -1.91
N LEU A 180 17.69 0.41 -0.75
CA LEU A 180 16.86 0.41 0.47
C LEU A 180 16.42 1.83 0.86
N ARG A 181 17.36 2.78 0.87
CA ARG A 181 17.06 4.19 1.18
C ARG A 181 16.02 4.75 0.21
N SER A 182 16.16 4.48 -1.09
CA SER A 182 15.18 4.92 -2.10
C SER A 182 13.78 4.36 -1.84
N TYR A 183 13.66 3.09 -1.43
CA TYR A 183 12.38 2.49 -1.09
C TYR A 183 11.79 3.05 0.21
N CYS A 184 12.61 3.37 1.20
CA CYS A 184 12.15 4.01 2.44
C CYS A 184 11.61 5.42 2.18
N VAL A 185 12.29 6.20 1.31
CA VAL A 185 11.80 7.53 0.89
C VAL A 185 10.46 7.40 0.15
N GLY A 186 10.36 6.47 -0.80
CA GLY A 186 9.11 6.20 -1.51
C GLY A 186 7.98 5.70 -0.60
N ALA A 187 8.30 4.90 0.41
CA ALA A 187 7.35 4.43 1.42
C ALA A 187 6.84 5.58 2.31
N ALA A 188 7.73 6.49 2.74
CA ALA A 188 7.34 7.67 3.49
C ALA A 188 6.42 8.59 2.66
N HIS A 189 6.79 8.87 1.40
CA HIS A 189 5.95 9.64 0.49
C HIS A 189 4.55 9.04 0.31
N MET A 190 4.48 7.73 0.09
CA MET A 190 3.20 7.01 -0.07
C MET A 190 2.37 7.06 1.23
N ALA A 191 3.00 6.88 2.39
CA ALA A 191 2.32 6.92 3.68
C ALA A 191 1.73 8.30 3.98
N LEU A 192 2.50 9.37 3.81
CA LEU A 192 2.03 10.74 3.99
C LEU A 192 0.88 11.06 3.03
N SER A 193 1.00 10.64 1.77
CA SER A 193 -0.03 10.86 0.76
C SER A 193 -1.31 10.12 1.14
N TRP A 194 -1.19 8.87 1.58
CA TRP A 194 -2.31 8.02 1.99
C TRP A 194 -3.09 8.58 3.16
N VAL A 195 -2.40 8.98 4.24
CA VAL A 195 -3.05 9.57 5.42
C VAL A 195 -3.77 10.86 5.04
N ARG A 196 -3.09 11.73 4.28
CA ARG A 196 -3.53 13.11 4.10
C ARG A 196 -4.54 13.31 3.00
N ARG A 197 -4.40 12.62 1.86
CA ARG A 197 -5.07 13.04 0.63
C ARG A 197 -5.57 11.92 -0.27
N GLU A 198 -4.92 10.75 -0.26
CA GLU A 198 -5.25 9.71 -1.24
C GLU A 198 -6.61 9.06 -0.99
N GLY A 199 -7.31 8.84 -2.10
CA GLY A 199 -8.59 8.15 -2.11
C GLY A 199 -9.32 8.37 -3.42
N ILE A 200 -10.09 7.40 -3.86
CA ILE A 200 -10.90 7.48 -5.08
C ILE A 200 -12.39 7.45 -4.76
N ALA A 201 -13.18 8.15 -5.58
CA ALA A 201 -14.62 8.06 -5.60
C ALA A 201 -15.07 6.75 -6.27
N VAL A 202 -15.97 6.05 -5.59
CA VAL A 202 -16.64 4.84 -6.06
C VAL A 202 -18.13 5.06 -5.86
N ASP A 203 -18.93 4.86 -6.91
CA ASP A 203 -20.38 5.03 -6.84
C ASP A 203 -21.08 3.80 -6.21
N ASP A 204 -22.41 3.88 -6.05
CA ASP A 204 -23.21 2.81 -5.43
C ASP A 204 -23.20 1.51 -6.24
N ALA A 205 -22.86 1.57 -7.54
CA ALA A 205 -22.70 0.40 -8.40
C ALA A 205 -21.27 -0.19 -8.35
N GLY A 206 -20.37 0.42 -7.60
CA GLY A 206 -18.97 -0.01 -7.48
C GLY A 206 -18.05 0.52 -8.58
N VAL A 207 -18.50 1.49 -9.38
CA VAL A 207 -17.73 2.04 -10.50
C VAL A 207 -16.82 3.17 -10.01
N VAL A 208 -15.55 3.11 -10.41
CA VAL A 208 -14.54 4.12 -10.08
C VAL A 208 -14.75 5.39 -10.93
N GLY A 209 -14.93 6.53 -10.27
CA GLY A 209 -15.08 7.84 -10.92
C GLY A 209 -13.77 8.56 -11.21
N ASP A 210 -12.76 8.37 -10.37
CA ASP A 210 -11.43 8.99 -10.52
C ASP A 210 -10.52 8.10 -11.37
N LEU A 211 -10.08 8.58 -12.53
CA LEU A 211 -9.31 7.76 -13.50
C LEU A 211 -7.96 8.36 -13.90
N THR A 212 -7.51 9.44 -13.27
CA THR A 212 -6.26 10.13 -13.60
C THR A 212 -5.31 10.21 -12.41
N ILE A 213 -4.00 10.27 -12.64
CA ILE A 213 -3.01 10.44 -11.56
C ILE A 213 -3.33 11.67 -10.69
N ARG A 214 -3.83 12.75 -11.29
CA ARG A 214 -4.15 13.99 -10.57
C ARG A 214 -5.38 13.86 -9.67
N SER A 215 -6.31 12.96 -9.99
CA SER A 215 -7.54 12.76 -9.20
C SER A 215 -7.33 11.86 -7.97
N PHE A 216 -6.20 11.18 -7.84
CA PHE A 216 -5.97 10.23 -6.75
C PHE A 216 -5.52 10.88 -5.43
N GLY A 217 -5.16 12.16 -5.43
CA GLY A 217 -4.77 12.89 -4.22
C GLY A 217 -3.30 12.75 -3.80
N ILE A 218 -2.45 12.08 -4.59
CA ILE A 218 -1.03 11.82 -4.26
C ILE A 218 -0.27 13.12 -3.94
N LEU A 219 0.63 13.09 -2.94
CA LEU A 219 1.50 14.24 -2.65
C LEU A 219 2.40 14.57 -3.84
N ARG A 220 2.50 15.86 -4.19
CA ARG A 220 3.53 16.28 -5.15
C ARG A 220 4.89 16.17 -4.46
N ALA A 221 5.93 15.89 -5.23
CA ALA A 221 7.30 15.83 -4.71
C ALA A 221 7.69 17.09 -3.94
N ALA A 222 7.30 18.27 -4.44
CA ALA A 222 7.56 19.56 -3.78
C ALA A 222 6.78 19.78 -2.46
N GLU A 223 5.75 18.98 -2.20
CA GLU A 223 4.96 19.02 -0.96
C GLU A 223 5.40 17.94 0.03
N THR A 224 6.34 17.09 -0.39
CA THR A 224 6.86 16.01 0.46
C THR A 224 7.97 16.60 1.32
N PRO A 225 7.91 16.47 2.66
CA PRO A 225 8.99 16.89 3.54
C PRO A 225 10.27 16.11 3.24
N GLU A 226 11.41 16.63 3.71
CA GLU A 226 12.68 15.92 3.56
C GLU A 226 12.65 14.61 4.35
N VAL A 227 13.10 13.51 3.75
CA VAL A 227 13.08 12.18 4.38
C VAL A 227 14.51 11.72 4.64
N ASP A 228 14.90 11.71 5.91
CA ASP A 228 16.21 11.21 6.34
C ASP A 228 16.10 9.76 6.76
N VAL A 229 16.89 8.90 6.12
CA VAL A 229 16.90 7.46 6.41
C VAL A 229 18.23 7.08 7.05
N GLU A 230 18.17 6.51 8.25
CA GLU A 230 19.26 5.79 8.90
C GLU A 230 18.99 4.29 8.80
N VAL A 231 19.92 3.55 8.17
CA VAL A 231 19.86 2.09 8.13
C VAL A 231 20.65 1.55 9.32
N VAL A 232 19.98 0.77 10.16
CA VAL A 232 20.60 0.15 11.33
C VAL A 232 21.49 -1.00 10.87
N ALA A 233 22.75 -0.99 11.28
CA ALA A 233 23.69 -2.07 10.97
C ALA A 233 23.24 -3.38 11.62
N SER A 234 23.22 -4.46 10.85
CA SER A 234 22.75 -5.78 11.28
C SER A 234 23.38 -6.88 10.43
N ASP A 235 23.71 -8.01 11.06
CA ASP A 235 24.20 -9.22 10.36
C ASP A 235 23.06 -10.20 10.02
N ARG A 236 21.81 -9.88 10.39
CA ARG A 236 20.65 -10.75 10.08
C ARG A 236 20.40 -10.80 8.58
N PRO A 237 19.83 -11.89 8.04
CA PRO A 237 19.39 -11.93 6.64
C PRO A 237 18.44 -10.76 6.31
N PRO A 238 18.56 -10.16 5.11
CA PRO A 238 17.71 -9.04 4.73
C PRO A 238 16.24 -9.43 4.61
N VAL A 239 15.37 -8.52 5.05
CA VAL A 239 13.92 -8.57 4.88
C VAL A 239 13.40 -7.22 4.33
N ASN A 240 12.15 -7.13 3.90
CA ASN A 240 11.59 -5.87 3.38
C ASN A 240 11.42 -4.84 4.53
N GLY A 241 12.28 -3.83 4.58
CA GLY A 241 12.18 -2.72 5.54
C GLY A 241 11.18 -1.63 5.15
N SER A 242 10.94 -1.42 3.85
CA SER A 242 10.15 -0.29 3.36
C SER A 242 8.68 -0.34 3.77
N ASP A 243 8.11 -1.53 3.96
CA ASP A 243 6.73 -1.66 4.42
C ASP A 243 6.58 -1.31 5.91
N ALA A 244 7.59 -1.61 6.74
CA ALA A 244 7.63 -1.16 8.13
C ALA A 244 7.70 0.38 8.20
N VAL A 245 8.52 0.99 7.34
CA VAL A 245 8.62 2.46 7.21
C VAL A 245 7.27 3.05 6.79
N PHE A 246 6.60 2.46 5.79
CA PHE A 246 5.28 2.90 5.35
C PHE A 246 4.27 2.94 6.51
N ALA A 247 4.17 1.86 7.28
CA ALA A 247 3.25 1.78 8.42
C ALA A 247 3.63 2.74 9.57
N ALA A 248 4.92 2.87 9.89
CA ALA A 248 5.40 3.78 10.94
C ALA A 248 5.17 5.26 10.59
N VAL A 249 5.44 5.66 9.34
CA VAL A 249 5.19 7.03 8.86
C VAL A 249 3.69 7.34 8.86
N ALA A 250 2.85 6.42 8.40
CA ALA A 250 1.40 6.62 8.41
C ALA A 250 0.85 6.77 9.84
N ALA A 251 1.36 5.99 10.79
CA ALA A 251 0.99 6.09 12.19
C ALA A 251 1.44 7.43 12.80
N ALA A 252 2.70 7.82 12.61
CA ALA A 252 3.24 9.08 13.10
C ALA A 252 2.47 10.30 12.55
N GLU A 253 2.17 10.30 11.25
CA GLU A 253 1.42 11.40 10.61
C GLU A 253 -0.02 11.48 11.11
N TRP A 254 -0.69 10.33 11.25
CA TRP A 254 -2.05 10.30 11.77
C TRP A 254 -2.14 10.79 13.22
N MET A 255 -1.18 10.37 14.07
CA MET A 255 -1.08 10.82 15.46
C MET A 255 -0.80 12.32 15.53
N ARG A 256 0.09 12.84 14.67
CA ARG A 256 0.38 14.28 14.54
C ARG A 256 -0.87 15.10 14.19
N HIS A 257 -1.79 14.52 13.42
CA HIS A 257 -3.08 15.15 13.07
C HIS A 257 -4.18 14.98 14.15
N GLY A 258 -3.86 14.40 15.31
CA GLY A 258 -4.81 14.20 16.41
C GLY A 258 -5.74 13.00 16.22
N CYS A 259 -5.31 12.00 15.42
CA CYS A 259 -6.03 10.76 15.17
C CYS A 259 -7.49 10.91 14.66
N PRO A 260 -7.76 11.74 13.63
CA PRO A 260 -9.10 11.87 13.07
C PRO A 260 -9.62 10.52 12.54
N GLU A 261 -10.91 10.25 12.75
CA GLU A 261 -11.48 8.93 12.46
C GLU A 261 -11.59 8.62 10.97
N ARG A 262 -11.56 9.63 10.11
CA ARG A 262 -11.75 9.47 8.67
C ARG A 262 -10.47 9.84 7.94
N TRP A 263 -10.01 8.94 7.09
CA TRP A 263 -9.00 9.23 6.08
C TRP A 263 -9.64 9.38 4.71
N PRO A 264 -9.04 10.20 3.82
CA PRO A 264 -7.88 11.06 4.08
C PRO A 264 -8.21 12.26 5.02
N THR A 265 -7.19 12.81 5.70
CA THR A 265 -7.35 13.82 6.76
C THR A 265 -7.50 15.26 6.28
N ASP A 266 -7.04 15.59 5.06
CA ASP A 266 -7.08 16.95 4.49
C ASP A 266 -8.32 17.18 3.58
N ARG A 267 -9.40 16.39 3.71
CA ARG A 267 -10.62 16.49 2.87
C ARG A 267 -11.84 17.07 3.57
#